data_AF-A0A7V9V0C5-F1
#
_entry.id   AF-A0A7V9V0C5-F1
#
_cell.length_a   1.000
_cell.length_b   1.000
_cell.length_c   1.000
_cell.angle_alpha   90.00
_cell.angle_beta   90.00
_cell.angle_gamma   90.00
#
_symmetry.space_group_name_H-M   'P 1'
#
loop_
_entity.id
_entity.type
_entity.pdbx_description
1 polymer ?
#
loop_
_entity_poly.entity_id
_entity_poly.type
_entity_poly.pdbx_seq_one_letter_code
_entity_poly.pdbx_strand_id
1 'polypeptide(L)'
;MSRRARVVRDTPDTLAQLESRTALAAAGAFDLHYRLRPRLRGLAVELLASRRGIALDSEPEPARRLLGEVTWGLVREDRPPPEDRLARGIAIRDLAGVVESLENV
;
A
#
# COMPACT_ATOMS: atom_id res chain seq x y z
N MET A 1 -23.29 6.77 28.13
CA MET A 1 -21.89 6.89 27.67
C MET A 1 -21.23 5.51 27.79
N SER A 2 -21.34 4.67 26.77
CA SER A 2 -20.82 3.29 26.82
C SER A 2 -19.36 3.25 26.37
N ARG A 3 -18.47 3.07 27.34
CA ARG A 3 -17.06 2.76 27.14
C ARG A 3 -16.97 1.33 26.59
N ARG A 4 -16.88 1.18 25.27
CA ARG A 4 -16.60 -0.11 24.64
C ARG A 4 -15.28 -0.63 25.20
N ALA A 5 -15.35 -1.73 25.95
CA ALA A 5 -14.21 -2.46 26.45
C ALA A 5 -13.33 -2.83 25.25
N ARG A 6 -12.12 -2.27 25.19
CA ARG A 6 -11.08 -2.66 24.25
C ARG A 6 -10.69 -4.07 24.65
N VAL A 7 -11.21 -5.07 23.94
CA VAL A 7 -10.64 -6.42 23.97
C VAL A 7 -9.20 -6.25 23.49
N VAL A 8 -8.26 -6.27 24.42
CA VAL A 8 -6.84 -6.42 24.11
C VAL A 8 -6.73 -7.85 23.59
N ARG A 9 -6.96 -8.04 22.29
CA ARG A 9 -6.60 -9.27 21.63
C ARG A 9 -5.08 -9.31 21.68
N ASP A 10 -4.52 -10.39 22.21
CA ASP A 10 -3.10 -10.68 22.08
C ASP A 10 -2.80 -10.72 20.58
N THR A 11 -2.32 -9.60 20.09
CA THR A 11 -2.09 -9.36 18.67
C THR A 11 -0.72 -9.96 18.43
N PRO A 12 -0.56 -10.98 17.58
CA PRO A 12 0.75 -11.56 17.32
C PRO A 12 1.77 -10.45 17.02
N ASP A 13 2.99 -10.55 17.54
CA ASP A 13 4.00 -9.49 17.42
C ASP A 13 4.24 -9.04 15.97
N THR A 14 4.04 -9.96 15.03
CA THR A 14 4.11 -9.70 13.58
C THR A 14 3.00 -8.75 13.10
N LEU A 15 1.78 -8.89 13.62
CA LEU A 15 0.65 -8.02 13.31
C LEU A 15 0.80 -6.64 13.97
N ALA A 16 1.23 -6.57 15.23
CA ALA A 16 1.50 -5.29 15.90
C ALA A 16 2.61 -4.49 15.17
N GLN A 17 3.64 -5.18 14.66
CA GLN A 17 4.67 -4.56 13.82
C GLN A 17 4.13 -4.05 12.48
N LEU A 18 3.22 -4.80 11.84
CA LEU A 18 2.56 -4.37 10.61
C LEU A 18 1.69 -3.13 10.83
N GLU A 19 0.92 -3.11 11.92
CA GLU A 19 0.08 -1.96 12.30
C GLU A 19 0.92 -0.71 12.54
N SER A 20 2.01 -0.82 13.31
CA SER A 20 2.91 0.30 13.59
C SER A 20 3.55 0.86 12.31
N ARG A 21 4.04 -0.02 11.41
CA ARG A 21 4.59 0.40 10.11
C ARG A 21 3.55 1.07 9.22
N THR A 22 2.33 0.57 9.23
CA THR A 22 1.20 1.13 8.47
C THR A 22 0.83 2.52 9.01
N ALA A 23 0.80 2.69 10.33
CA ALA A 23 0.55 3.97 10.96
C ALA A 23 1.63 5.01 10.61
N LEU A 24 2.92 4.63 10.61
CA LEU A 24 4.02 5.51 10.22
C LEU A 24 3.95 5.91 8.74
N ALA A 25 3.65 4.96 7.85
CA ALA A 25 3.48 5.24 6.42
C ALA A 25 2.26 6.11 6.10
N ALA A 26 1.19 6.01 6.90
CA ALA A 26 0.06 6.95 6.81
C ALA A 26 0.43 8.34 7.34
N ALA A 27 1.33 8.42 8.33
CA ALA A 27 1.76 9.68 8.91
C ALA A 27 2.70 10.48 7.98
N GLY A 28 3.64 9.83 7.28
CA GLY A 28 4.70 10.52 6.51
C GLY A 28 4.92 10.00 5.09
N ALA A 29 5.09 10.92 4.14
CA ALA A 29 5.38 10.62 2.73
C ALA A 29 6.71 9.85 2.55
N PHE A 30 7.70 10.15 3.40
CA PHE A 30 8.96 9.42 3.43
C PHE A 30 8.75 7.94 3.78
N ASP A 31 8.04 7.63 4.86
CA ASP A 31 7.75 6.24 5.25
C ASP A 31 6.86 5.52 4.23
N LEU A 32 5.89 6.23 3.64
CA LEU A 32 5.12 5.71 2.51
C LEU A 32 6.02 5.27 1.35
N HIS A 33 6.94 6.12 0.92
CA HIS A 33 7.78 5.85 -0.24
C HIS A 33 8.84 4.78 0.03
N TYR A 34 9.53 4.84 1.17
CA TYR A 34 10.69 3.97 1.43
C TYR A 34 10.36 2.69 2.19
N ARG A 35 9.22 2.61 2.90
CA ARG A 35 8.86 1.42 3.69
C ARG A 35 7.64 0.70 3.14
N LEU A 36 6.56 1.41 2.83
CA LEU A 36 5.30 0.77 2.44
C LEU A 36 5.26 0.46 0.94
N ARG A 37 5.64 1.41 0.09
CA ARG A 37 5.62 1.26 -1.37
C ARG A 37 6.39 0.04 -1.88
N PRO A 38 7.63 -0.29 -1.44
CA PRO A 38 8.34 -1.45 -1.96
C PRO A 38 7.58 -2.76 -1.73
N ARG A 39 6.85 -2.87 -0.60
CA ARG A 39 6.03 -4.03 -0.28
C ARG A 39 4.79 -4.12 -1.18
N LEU A 40 4.07 -3.00 -1.31
CA LEU A 40 2.89 -2.93 -2.19
C LEU A 40 3.26 -3.21 -3.66
N ARG A 41 4.41 -2.70 -4.11
CA ARG A 41 4.93 -2.96 -5.46
C ARG A 41 5.30 -4.43 -5.66
N GLY A 42 5.96 -5.06 -4.68
CA GLY A 42 6.25 -6.51 -4.73
C GLY A 42 4.98 -7.34 -4.89
N LEU A 43 3.95 -7.05 -4.09
CA LEU A 43 2.64 -7.69 -4.21
C LEU A 43 2.00 -7.46 -5.59
N ALA A 44 2.02 -6.23 -6.10
CA ALA A 44 1.48 -5.92 -7.41
C ALA A 44 2.17 -6.71 -8.53
N VAL A 45 3.50 -6.79 -8.51
CA VAL A 45 4.29 -7.59 -9.48
C VAL A 45 3.87 -9.05 -9.43
N GLU A 46 3.84 -9.65 -8.24
CA GLU A 46 3.53 -11.07 -8.06
C GLU A 46 2.07 -11.38 -8.46
N LEU A 47 1.12 -10.55 -8.04
CA LEU A 47 -0.31 -10.78 -8.30
C LEU A 47 -0.65 -10.61 -9.78
N LEU A 48 -0.14 -9.55 -10.43
CA LEU A 48 -0.37 -9.33 -11.86
C LEU A 48 0.22 -10.47 -12.70
N ALA A 49 1.45 -10.88 -12.40
CA ALA A 49 2.11 -11.96 -13.14
C ALA A 49 1.41 -13.30 -12.91
N SER A 50 1.12 -13.66 -11.66
CA SER A 50 0.56 -14.98 -11.32
C SER A 50 -0.91 -15.15 -11.69
N ARG A 51 -1.73 -14.10 -11.57
CA ARG A 51 -3.19 -14.21 -11.77
C ARG A 51 -3.64 -13.76 -13.14
N ARG A 52 -2.90 -12.85 -13.79
CA ARG A 52 -3.30 -12.24 -15.07
C ARG A 52 -2.27 -12.40 -16.19
N GLY A 53 -1.06 -12.85 -15.87
CA GLY A 53 0.03 -12.92 -16.85
C GLY A 53 0.52 -11.56 -17.31
N ILE A 54 0.28 -10.49 -16.53
CA ILE A 54 0.66 -9.11 -16.87
C ILE A 54 1.96 -8.77 -16.15
N ALA A 55 2.96 -8.26 -16.89
CA ALA A 55 4.18 -7.72 -16.31
C ALA A 55 4.02 -6.23 -15.93
N LEU A 56 4.14 -5.90 -14.63
CA LEU A 56 3.86 -4.54 -14.12
C LEU A 56 4.61 -3.41 -14.87
N ASP A 57 5.88 -3.63 -15.22
CA ASP A 57 6.74 -2.60 -15.81
C ASP A 57 6.80 -2.69 -17.34
N SER A 58 6.70 -3.90 -17.91
CA SER A 58 6.72 -4.10 -19.36
C SER A 58 5.35 -3.87 -20.02
N GLU A 59 4.27 -3.94 -19.25
CA GLU A 59 2.88 -3.76 -19.71
C GLU A 59 2.13 -2.73 -18.85
N PRO A 60 2.55 -1.44 -18.87
CA PRO A 60 2.05 -0.44 -17.94
C PRO A 60 0.57 -0.09 -18.19
N GLU A 61 0.07 -0.06 -19.43
CA GLU A 61 -1.34 0.24 -19.70
C GLU A 61 -2.29 -0.86 -19.22
N PRO A 62 -2.07 -2.15 -19.52
CA PRO A 62 -2.86 -3.24 -18.93
C PRO A 62 -2.82 -3.25 -17.40
N ALA A 63 -1.63 -3.08 -16.81
CA ALA A 63 -1.46 -3.05 -15.36
C ALA A 63 -2.22 -1.86 -14.73
N ARG A 64 -2.08 -0.66 -15.29
CA ARG A 64 -2.77 0.55 -14.85
C ARG A 64 -4.28 0.40 -14.92
N ARG A 65 -4.83 -0.18 -15.99
CA ARG A 65 -6.28 -0.40 -16.13
C ARG A 65 -6.82 -1.33 -15.06
N LEU A 66 -6.09 -2.38 -14.72
CA LEU A 66 -6.52 -3.36 -13.71
C LEU A 66 -6.39 -2.81 -12.29
N LEU A 67 -5.26 -2.16 -11.98
CA LEU A 67 -4.98 -1.62 -10.65
C LEU A 67 -5.77 -0.34 -10.35
N GLY A 68 -6.14 0.43 -11.38
CA GLY A 68 -6.71 1.76 -11.24
C GLY A 68 -5.66 2.82 -10.86
N GLU A 69 -6.04 4.10 -11.01
CA GLU A 69 -5.11 5.23 -10.93
C GLU A 69 -4.41 5.39 -9.58
N VAL A 70 -5.13 5.17 -8.48
CA VAL A 70 -4.58 5.36 -7.13
C VAL A 70 -3.49 4.32 -6.85
N THR A 71 -3.80 3.04 -7.07
CA THR A 71 -2.85 1.94 -6.87
C THR A 71 -1.68 2.04 -7.84
N TRP A 72 -1.96 2.28 -9.12
CA TRP A 72 -0.93 2.50 -10.14
C TRP A 72 0.02 3.64 -9.76
N GLY A 73 -0.50 4.77 -9.31
CA GLY A 73 0.28 5.92 -8.87
C GLY A 73 1.26 5.61 -7.73
N LEU A 74 0.95 4.61 -6.89
CA LEU A 74 1.84 4.16 -5.83
C LEU A 74 2.90 3.17 -6.31
N VAL A 75 2.54 2.21 -7.16
CA VAL A 75 3.39 1.06 -7.51
C VAL A 75 4.18 1.23 -8.79
N ARG A 76 3.86 2.22 -9.64
CA ARG A 76 4.62 2.54 -10.85
C ARG A 76 6.09 2.76 -10.54
N GLU A 77 6.97 2.26 -11.41
CA GLU A 77 8.42 2.28 -11.20
C GLU A 77 8.95 3.70 -11.07
N ASP A 78 8.49 4.59 -11.95
CA ASP A 78 8.93 5.97 -12.13
C ASP A 78 8.37 6.97 -11.09
N ARG A 79 7.76 6.48 -10.00
CA ARG A 79 7.25 7.36 -8.95
C ARG A 79 8.43 8.08 -8.27
N PRO A 80 8.49 9.43 -8.30
CA PRO A 80 9.57 10.16 -7.68
C PRO A 80 9.54 10.03 -6.14
N PRO A 81 10.70 10.17 -5.47
CA PRO A 81 10.73 10.33 -4.02
C PRO A 81 9.99 11.61 -3.60
N PRO A 82 9.44 11.66 -2.38
CA PRO A 82 8.79 12.86 -1.89
C PRO A 82 9.80 14.00 -1.75
N GLU A 83 9.49 15.18 -2.29
CA GLU A 83 10.32 16.39 -2.18
C GLU A 83 10.42 16.86 -0.73
N ASP A 84 9.29 16.87 -0.03
CA ASP A 84 9.21 17.16 1.40
C ASP A 84 9.10 15.86 2.21
N ARG A 85 10.14 15.59 3.01
CA ARG A 85 10.23 14.41 3.88
C ARG A 85 9.19 14.42 5.00
N LEU A 86 8.72 15.61 5.39
CA LEU A 86 7.72 15.81 6.45
C LEU A 86 6.30 15.94 5.90
N ALA A 87 6.12 15.88 4.57
CA ALA A 87 4.79 15.86 3.98
C ALA A 87 3.99 14.66 4.48
N ARG A 88 2.67 14.81 4.49
CA ARG A 88 1.76 13.74 4.90
C ARG A 88 1.89 12.53 3.99
N GLY A 89 1.75 11.35 4.60
CA GLY A 89 1.68 10.08 3.89
C GLY A 89 0.37 9.91 3.13
N ILE A 90 -0.07 8.66 3.01
CA ILE A 90 -1.34 8.32 2.35
C ILE A 90 -2.48 8.34 3.37
N ALA A 91 -3.66 8.80 2.96
CA ALA A 91 -4.85 8.67 3.79
C ALA A 91 -5.19 7.17 3.97
N ILE A 92 -5.61 6.79 5.18
CA ILE A 92 -5.98 5.39 5.48
C ILE A 92 -7.05 4.86 4.54
N ARG A 93 -8.02 5.70 4.15
CA ARG A 93 -9.05 5.35 3.16
C ARG A 93 -8.45 4.98 1.81
N ASP A 94 -7.48 5.74 1.33
CA ASP A 94 -6.85 5.50 0.03
C ASP A 94 -5.96 4.25 0.11
N LEU A 95 -5.28 4.03 1.24
CA LEU A 95 -4.54 2.79 1.46
C LEU A 95 -5.45 1.56 1.49
N ALA A 96 -6.63 1.64 2.12
CA ALA A 96 -7.60 0.56 2.09
C ALA A 96 -8.06 0.26 0.66
N GLY A 97 -8.34 1.29 -0.14
CA GLY A 97 -8.68 1.11 -1.56
C GLY A 97 -7.55 0.49 -2.40
N VAL A 98 -6.29 0.78 -2.05
CA VAL A 98 -5.12 0.17 -2.69
C VAL A 98 -5.03 -1.32 -2.36
N VAL A 99 -5.25 -1.70 -1.10
CA VAL A 99 -5.26 -3.11 -0.70
C VAL A 99 -6.40 -3.86 -1.39
N GLU A 100 -7.61 -3.30 -1.38
CA GLU A 100 -8.78 -3.88 -2.07
C GLU A 100 -8.53 -4.04 -3.58
N SER A 101 -7.91 -3.05 -4.21
CA SER A 101 -7.49 -3.12 -5.62
C SER A 101 -6.55 -4.30 -5.87
N LEU A 102 -5.53 -4.49 -5.01
CA LEU A 102 -4.59 -5.61 -5.12
C LEU A 102 -5.26 -6.97 -4.88
N GLU A 103 -6.19 -7.06 -3.92
CA GLU A 103 -6.92 -8.29 -3.63
C GLU A 103 -7.77 -8.77 -4.83
N ASN A 104 -8.25 -7.82 -5.64
CA ASN A 104 -9.09 -8.04 -6.82
C ASN A 104 -8.31 -8.19 -8.14
N VAL A 105 -6.98 -8.09 -8.11
CA VAL A 105 -6.11 -8.54 -9.22
C VAL A 105 -6.33 -10.02 -9.43
#